data_AF-A0A8T4XWB9-F1
#
_entry.id   AF-A0A8T4XWB9-F1
#
_cell.length_a   1.000
_cell.length_b   1.000
_cell.length_c   1.000
_cell.angle_alpha   90.00
_cell.angle_beta   90.00
_cell.angle_gamma   90.00
#
_symmetry.space_group_name_H-M   'P 1'
#
loop_
_entity.id
_entity.type
_entity.pdbx_description
1 polymer ?
#
loop_
_entity_poly.entity_id
_entity_poly.type
_entity_poly.pdbx_seq_one_letter_code
_entity_poly.pdbx_strand_id
1 'polypeptide(L)'
;MMVLKICIVGFKNTGKTRLIASIVKTLSSRGLRVIVVKHSHERVDLTVKSTAKILNSKPLTVAYKSPYDNILMFNHSFNLDALLDILNPNVILYEGFKSSPYPKILTALKEEHLNIDLDKSLVKMVVGPEDIKEAALKLYSNARFSNVKGENLMNEILQLIVEEYVSTLPKLNCGRCGYATCDGYAEKLIENKAELGRCVIENPPAKLYVNWSKVDLSLYPATVLNSLLRAFVDTLKGVEKNPVFIVASTFQQS
;
A
#
# COMPACT_ATOMS: atom_id res chain seq x y z
N MET A 1 -9.63 -4.34 6.75
CA MET A 1 -8.94 -4.27 5.44
C MET A 1 -7.46 -4.48 5.69
N MET A 2 -6.97 -5.67 5.40
CA MET A 2 -5.54 -5.92 5.28
C MET A 2 -5.04 -5.55 3.90
N VAL A 3 -4.96 -4.24 3.67
CA VAL A 3 -3.90 -3.77 2.80
C VAL A 3 -2.63 -3.86 3.61
N LEU A 4 -1.63 -4.55 3.08
CA LEU A 4 -0.35 -4.61 3.75
C LEU A 4 0.26 -3.21 3.75
N LYS A 5 0.42 -2.63 4.94
CA LYS A 5 1.01 -1.31 5.13
C LYS A 5 2.40 -1.49 5.72
N ILE A 6 3.43 -1.06 5.00
CA ILE A 6 4.83 -1.13 5.47
C ILE A 6 5.45 0.25 5.34
N CYS A 7 6.13 0.69 6.40
CA CYS A 7 6.90 1.93 6.39
C CYS A 7 8.37 1.65 6.09
N ILE A 8 8.94 2.44 5.19
CA ILE A 8 10.37 2.51 4.96
C ILE A 8 10.90 3.78 5.63
N VAL A 9 11.70 3.61 6.69
CA VAL A 9 12.20 4.67 7.55
C VAL A 9 13.72 4.75 7.51
N GLY A 10 14.29 5.86 7.98
CA GLY A 10 15.73 6.14 7.90
C GLY A 10 16.02 7.62 7.67
N PHE A 11 17.25 8.04 7.97
CA PHE A 11 17.73 9.40 7.73
C PHE A 11 17.79 9.75 6.23
N LYS A 12 17.94 11.03 5.89
CA LYS A 12 18.15 11.43 4.47
C LYS A 12 19.39 10.69 3.92
N ASN A 13 19.35 10.31 2.65
CA ASN A 13 20.45 9.63 1.94
C ASN A 13 20.87 8.24 2.47
N THR A 14 20.02 7.54 3.22
CA THR A 14 20.27 6.14 3.65
C THR A 14 19.79 5.08 2.65
N GLY A 15 19.30 5.47 1.47
CA GLY A 15 18.86 4.53 0.42
C GLY A 15 17.37 4.17 0.42
N LYS A 16 16.53 4.80 1.25
CA LYS A 16 15.06 4.57 1.29
C LYS A 16 14.40 4.54 -0.08
N THR A 17 14.57 5.60 -0.87
CA THR A 17 13.91 5.73 -2.18
C THR A 17 14.34 4.63 -3.15
N ARG A 18 15.62 4.23 -3.13
CA ARG A 18 16.13 3.11 -3.92
C ARG A 18 15.51 1.78 -3.48
N LEU A 19 15.38 1.58 -2.17
CA LEU A 19 14.75 0.39 -1.61
C LEU A 19 13.28 0.31 -2.00
N ILE A 20 12.52 1.40 -1.83
CA ILE A 20 11.12 1.51 -2.24
C ILE A 20 10.97 1.19 -3.73
N ALA A 21 11.77 1.82 -4.59
CA ALA A 21 11.70 1.57 -6.04
C ALA A 21 11.95 0.10 -6.39
N SER A 22 12.89 -0.55 -5.69
CA SER A 22 13.19 -1.97 -5.88
C SER A 22 12.05 -2.87 -5.42
N ILE A 23 11.42 -2.56 -4.28
CA ILE A 23 10.23 -3.26 -3.78
C ILE A 23 9.06 -3.10 -4.75
N VAL A 24 8.76 -1.87 -5.17
CA VAL A 24 7.68 -1.56 -6.12
C VAL A 24 7.89 -2.36 -7.41
N LYS A 25 9.07 -2.28 -8.03
CA LYS A 25 9.39 -3.02 -9.26
C LYS A 25 9.10 -4.51 -9.11
N THR A 26 9.51 -5.08 -7.97
CA THR A 26 9.48 -6.51 -7.69
C THR A 26 8.08 -7.02 -7.31
N LEU A 27 7.26 -6.21 -6.66
CA LEU A 27 5.86 -6.55 -6.36
C LEU A 27 4.96 -6.33 -7.58
N SER A 28 5.15 -5.22 -8.30
CA SER A 28 4.37 -4.91 -9.51
C SER A 28 4.62 -5.93 -10.63
N SER A 29 5.84 -6.45 -10.78
CA SER A 29 6.12 -7.54 -11.75
C SER A 29 5.40 -8.85 -11.42
N ARG A 30 4.89 -9.01 -10.19
CA ARG A 30 4.04 -10.11 -9.75
C ARG A 30 2.55 -9.79 -9.81
N GLY A 31 2.17 -8.71 -10.49
CA GLY A 31 0.76 -8.30 -10.65
C GLY A 31 0.14 -7.65 -9.42
N LEU A 32 0.93 -7.33 -8.38
CA LEU A 32 0.42 -6.66 -7.19
C LEU A 32 0.27 -5.16 -7.42
N ARG A 33 -0.87 -4.62 -6.97
CA ARG A 33 -1.14 -3.18 -6.98
C ARG A 33 -0.45 -2.53 -5.79
N VAL A 34 0.59 -1.78 -6.05
CA VAL A 34 1.39 -1.10 -5.02
C VAL A 34 1.15 0.40 -5.08
N ILE A 35 0.86 1.00 -3.93
CA ILE A 35 0.81 2.46 -3.76
C ILE A 35 2.00 2.88 -2.91
N VAL A 36 2.69 3.95 -3.29
CA VAL A 36 3.68 4.62 -2.46
C VAL A 36 3.08 5.91 -1.91
N VAL A 37 3.14 6.08 -0.59
CA VAL A 37 2.74 7.31 0.10
C VAL A 37 3.97 7.93 0.73
N LYS A 38 4.34 9.13 0.28
CA LYS A 38 5.50 9.85 0.82
C LYS A 38 5.05 10.95 1.77
N HIS A 39 5.56 10.94 2.99
CA HIS A 39 5.40 12.07 3.91
C HIS A 39 6.52 13.08 3.68
N SER A 40 6.16 14.33 3.40
CA SER A 40 7.10 15.44 3.24
C SER A 40 6.56 16.67 3.98
N HIS A 41 7.44 17.37 4.69
CA HIS A 41 7.16 18.71 5.22
C HIS A 41 7.38 19.80 4.17
N GLU A 42 8.10 19.47 3.10
CA GLU A 42 8.35 20.35 1.96
C GLU A 42 7.22 20.20 0.94
N ARG A 43 6.76 21.32 0.36
CA ARG A 43 5.82 21.30 -0.77
C ARG A 43 6.50 20.60 -1.95
N VAL A 44 5.75 19.80 -2.70
CA VAL A 44 6.22 19.29 -3.98
C VAL A 44 6.48 20.49 -4.88
N ASP A 45 7.73 20.69 -5.29
CA ASP A 45 8.10 21.80 -6.16
C ASP A 45 7.59 21.52 -7.58
N LEU A 46 6.41 22.03 -7.85
CA LEU A 46 5.81 22.02 -9.17
C LEU A 46 6.07 23.39 -9.76
N THR A 47 7.27 23.59 -10.30
CA THR A 47 7.74 24.82 -10.95
C THR A 47 7.00 25.11 -12.27
N VAL A 48 5.67 25.15 -12.21
CA VAL A 48 4.81 25.62 -13.28
C VAL A 48 4.07 26.84 -12.74
N LYS A 49 4.56 28.04 -13.09
CA LYS A 49 4.03 29.34 -12.62
C LYS A 49 2.49 29.46 -12.77
N SER A 50 1.90 28.82 -13.79
CA SER A 50 0.45 28.81 -14.00
C SER A 50 -0.30 27.93 -12.98
N THR A 51 0.26 26.80 -12.54
CA THR A 51 -0.36 25.88 -11.57
C THR A 51 -0.49 26.50 -10.19
N ALA A 52 0.55 27.20 -9.72
CA ALA A 52 0.52 27.89 -8.43
C ALA A 52 -0.59 28.96 -8.37
N LYS A 53 -0.80 29.68 -9.47
CA LYS A 53 -1.87 30.69 -9.59
C LYS A 53 -3.26 30.04 -9.50
N ILE A 54 -3.46 28.89 -10.15
CA ILE A 54 -4.71 28.14 -10.09
C ILE A 54 -4.95 27.58 -8.68
N LEU A 55 -3.94 27.00 -8.02
CA LEU A 55 -4.09 26.51 -6.65
C LEU A 55 -4.50 27.63 -5.67
N ASN A 56 -3.96 28.83 -5.85
CA ASN A 56 -4.34 29.99 -5.03
C ASN A 56 -5.82 30.39 -5.19
N SER A 57 -6.49 30.01 -6.29
CA SER A 57 -7.94 30.23 -6.46
C SER A 57 -8.81 29.19 -5.73
N LYS A 58 -8.22 28.30 -4.94
CA LYS A 58 -8.89 27.27 -4.13
C LYS A 58 -9.86 26.36 -4.92
N PRO A 59 -9.43 25.77 -6.06
CA PRO A 59 -10.24 24.75 -6.72
C PRO A 59 -10.37 23.52 -5.81
N LEU A 60 -11.41 22.71 -6.05
CA LEU A 60 -11.54 21.40 -5.41
C LEU A 60 -10.30 20.54 -5.68
N THR A 61 -9.84 20.50 -6.93
CA THR A 61 -8.67 19.74 -7.38
C THR A 61 -8.09 20.38 -8.63
N VAL A 62 -6.77 20.29 -8.83
CA VAL A 62 -6.11 20.57 -10.12
C VAL A 62 -5.66 19.26 -10.73
N ALA A 63 -6.06 19.00 -11.97
CA ALA A 63 -5.65 17.81 -12.72
C ALA A 63 -4.66 18.20 -13.82
N TYR A 64 -3.52 17.51 -13.87
CA TYR A 64 -2.58 17.54 -14.98
C TYR A 64 -2.66 16.22 -15.73
N LYS A 65 -2.83 16.28 -17.05
CA LYS A 65 -2.90 15.12 -17.94
C LYS A 65 -1.95 15.34 -19.10
N SER A 66 -1.00 14.43 -19.27
CA SER A 66 -0.14 14.34 -20.44
C SER A 66 -0.13 12.90 -20.97
N PRO A 67 0.46 12.65 -22.15
CA PRO A 67 0.68 11.28 -22.63
C PRO A 67 1.59 10.43 -21.73
N TYR A 68 2.33 11.05 -20.81
CA TYR A 68 3.30 10.37 -19.94
C TYR A 68 2.79 10.24 -18.50
N ASP A 69 2.19 11.31 -17.97
CA ASP A 69 1.88 11.44 -16.55
C ASP A 69 0.48 11.99 -16.32
N ASN A 70 -0.14 11.51 -15.24
CA ASN A 70 -1.41 12.03 -14.73
C ASN A 70 -1.22 12.39 -13.25
N ILE A 71 -1.52 13.64 -12.90
CA ILE A 71 -1.34 14.15 -11.53
C ILE A 71 -2.64 14.80 -11.07
N LEU A 72 -3.08 14.44 -9.86
CA LEU A 72 -4.17 15.10 -9.16
C LEU A 72 -3.61 15.82 -7.94
N MET A 73 -3.91 17.11 -7.83
CA MET A 73 -3.49 17.95 -6.71
C MET A 73 -4.71 18.44 -5.93
N PHE A 74 -4.75 18.11 -4.65
CA PHE A 74 -5.79 18.54 -3.74
C PHE A 74 -5.29 19.72 -2.91
N ASN A 75 -6.09 20.79 -2.82
CA ASN A 75 -5.74 22.00 -2.07
C ASN A 75 -6.40 22.06 -0.68
N HIS A 76 -6.97 20.95 -0.21
CA HIS A 76 -7.60 20.80 1.09
C HIS A 76 -7.19 19.45 1.69
N SER A 77 -7.28 19.32 3.02
CA SER A 77 -7.13 18.03 3.67
C SER A 77 -8.25 17.10 3.21
N PHE A 78 -7.89 15.88 2.81
CA PHE A 78 -8.84 14.85 2.43
C PHE A 78 -8.55 13.58 3.22
N ASN A 79 -9.54 12.70 3.30
CA ASN A 79 -9.37 11.39 3.90
C ASN A 79 -8.53 10.51 2.95
N LEU A 80 -7.20 10.50 3.18
CA LEU A 80 -6.26 9.74 2.38
C LEU A 80 -6.61 8.25 2.38
N ASP A 81 -7.01 7.69 3.52
CA ASP A 81 -7.38 6.27 3.61
C ASP A 81 -8.60 5.96 2.72
N ALA A 82 -9.62 6.84 2.66
CA ALA A 82 -10.76 6.65 1.77
C ALA A 82 -10.35 6.65 0.29
N LEU A 83 -9.45 7.56 -0.12
CA LEU A 83 -8.94 7.58 -1.49
C LEU A 83 -8.12 6.32 -1.82
N LEU A 84 -7.22 5.93 -0.91
CA LEU A 84 -6.41 4.73 -1.08
C LEU A 84 -7.29 3.46 -1.15
N ASP A 85 -8.35 3.39 -0.36
CA ASP A 85 -9.29 2.27 -0.38
C ASP A 85 -9.99 2.12 -1.74
N ILE A 86 -10.34 3.22 -2.41
CA ILE A 86 -10.98 3.21 -3.74
C ILE A 86 -10.03 2.62 -4.79
N LEU A 87 -8.74 2.93 -4.69
CA LEU A 87 -7.70 2.38 -5.58
C LEU A 87 -7.45 0.88 -5.36
N ASN A 88 -7.98 0.34 -4.25
CA ASN A 88 -7.94 -1.07 -3.89
C ASN A 88 -6.53 -1.70 -3.97
N PRO A 89 -5.48 -1.11 -3.35
CA PRO A 89 -4.13 -1.66 -3.42
C PRO A 89 -4.02 -3.03 -2.76
N ASN A 90 -2.99 -3.80 -3.13
CA ASN A 90 -2.56 -4.97 -2.37
C ASN A 90 -1.56 -4.57 -1.25
N VAL A 91 -0.68 -3.60 -1.56
CA VAL A 91 0.37 -3.13 -0.66
C VAL A 91 0.43 -1.59 -0.70
N ILE A 92 0.56 -0.95 0.46
CA ILE A 92 0.93 0.45 0.58
C ILE A 92 2.31 0.56 1.24
N LEU A 93 3.24 1.17 0.54
CA LEU A 93 4.57 1.51 1.06
C LEU A 93 4.57 2.96 1.49
N TYR A 94 4.84 3.20 2.76
CA TYR A 94 4.95 4.54 3.32
C TYR A 94 6.43 4.95 3.39
N GLU A 95 6.84 6.00 2.69
CA GLU A 95 8.15 6.62 2.94
C GLU A 95 8.03 7.57 4.13
N GLY A 96 8.64 7.21 5.25
CA GLY A 96 8.51 7.94 6.52
C GLY A 96 7.42 7.36 7.42
N PHE A 97 6.52 8.22 7.92
CA PHE A 97 5.43 7.82 8.84
C PHE A 97 5.95 7.11 10.12
N LYS A 98 6.99 7.66 10.74
CA LYS A 98 7.67 7.08 11.91
C LYS A 98 6.72 6.79 13.09
N SER A 99 5.74 7.66 13.32
CA SER A 99 4.76 7.54 14.41
C SER A 99 3.56 6.64 14.09
N SER A 100 3.47 6.09 12.87
CA SER A 100 2.37 5.19 12.50
C SER A 100 2.51 3.81 13.18
N PRO A 101 1.41 3.08 13.40
CA PRO A 101 1.44 1.75 14.01
C PRO A 101 1.87 0.63 13.03
N TYR A 102 2.31 0.98 11.82
CA TYR A 102 2.63 0.01 10.78
C TYR A 102 4.04 -0.57 10.96
N PRO A 103 4.28 -1.84 10.55
CA PRO A 103 5.61 -2.46 10.54
C PRO A 103 6.59 -1.66 9.69
N LYS A 104 7.85 -1.66 10.09
CA LYS A 104 8.89 -0.77 9.57
C LYS A 104 10.11 -1.55 9.09
N ILE A 105 10.64 -1.15 7.94
CA ILE A 105 11.98 -1.49 7.48
C ILE A 105 12.84 -0.23 7.63
N LEU A 106 13.84 -0.29 8.51
CA LEU A 106 14.78 0.80 8.77
C LEU A 106 15.98 0.70 7.83
N THR A 107 16.31 1.80 7.18
CA THR A 107 17.57 1.94 6.41
C THR A 107 18.57 2.77 7.21
N ALA A 108 19.78 2.24 7.38
CA ALA A 108 20.86 2.89 8.11
C ALA A 108 22.21 2.60 7.45
N LEU A 109 23.08 3.59 7.39
CA LEU A 109 24.44 3.45 6.83
C LEU A 109 25.56 3.55 7.86
N LYS A 110 25.22 3.96 9.08
CA LYS A 110 26.14 4.24 10.20
C LYS A 110 25.36 4.06 11.50
N GLU A 111 26.04 3.82 12.62
CA GLU A 111 25.37 3.62 13.91
C GLU A 111 24.50 4.83 14.34
N GLU A 112 24.97 6.05 14.05
CA GLU A 112 24.20 7.28 14.31
C GLU A 112 22.82 7.27 13.63
N HIS A 113 22.69 6.60 12.48
CA HIS A 113 21.43 6.48 11.77
C HIS A 113 20.44 5.51 12.42
N LEU A 114 20.88 4.69 13.38
CA LEU A 114 20.02 3.77 14.12
C LEU A 114 19.20 4.49 15.19
N ASN A 115 19.62 5.66 15.65
CA ASN A 115 18.91 6.39 16.70
C ASN A 115 17.78 7.25 16.11
N ILE A 116 16.64 6.62 15.84
CA ILE A 116 15.44 7.28 15.31
C ILE A 116 14.32 7.23 16.35
N ASP A 117 13.64 8.36 16.53
CA ASP A 117 12.41 8.43 17.31
C ASP A 117 11.25 7.71 16.58
N LEU A 118 10.96 6.50 17.05
CA LEU A 118 9.88 5.61 16.62
C LEU A 118 9.68 4.49 17.64
N ASP A 119 8.57 3.76 17.54
CA ASP A 119 8.38 2.52 18.28
C ASP A 119 9.27 1.40 17.70
N LYS A 120 10.30 1.03 18.46
CA LYS A 120 11.30 0.02 18.08
C LYS A 120 10.69 -1.37 17.88
N SER A 121 9.57 -1.68 18.54
CA SER A 121 8.91 -2.99 18.41
C SER A 121 8.28 -3.20 17.02
N LEU A 122 8.02 -2.09 16.31
CA LEU A 122 7.49 -2.11 14.95
C LEU A 122 8.59 -2.24 13.90
N VAL A 123 9.87 -2.14 14.26
CA VAL A 123 10.97 -2.38 13.32
C VAL A 123 11.15 -3.87 13.12
N LYS A 124 10.80 -4.34 11.92
CA LYS A 124 10.86 -5.76 11.53
C LYS A 124 12.17 -6.11 10.84
N MET A 125 12.81 -5.12 10.21
CA MET A 125 14.09 -5.29 9.54
C MET A 125 14.91 -4.00 9.59
N VAL A 126 16.24 -4.15 9.75
CA VAL A 126 17.23 -3.12 9.53
C VAL A 126 18.06 -3.50 8.30
N VAL A 127 18.20 -2.56 7.35
CA VAL A 127 18.97 -2.70 6.11
C VAL A 127 20.13 -1.72 6.16
N GLY A 128 21.36 -2.24 6.10
CA GLY A 128 22.57 -1.44 6.20
C GLY A 128 23.85 -2.20 5.88
N PRO A 129 25.03 -1.57 5.99
CA PRO A 129 26.33 -2.24 5.86
C PRO A 129 26.62 -3.16 7.06
N GLU A 130 27.42 -4.22 6.86
CA GLU A 130 27.62 -5.28 7.87
C GLU A 130 28.23 -4.77 9.19
N ASP A 131 29.03 -3.69 9.14
CA ASP A 131 29.68 -3.06 10.28
C ASP A 131 28.71 -2.52 11.33
N ILE A 132 27.48 -2.14 10.96
CA ILE A 132 26.47 -1.63 11.91
C ILE A 132 25.55 -2.73 12.47
N LYS A 133 25.73 -3.99 12.06
CA LYS A 133 24.81 -5.09 12.38
C LYS A 133 24.67 -5.32 13.89
N GLU A 134 25.78 -5.35 14.61
CA GLU A 134 25.79 -5.61 16.04
C GLU A 134 25.02 -4.52 16.80
N ALA A 135 25.33 -3.25 16.51
CA ALA A 135 24.62 -2.10 17.06
C ALA A 135 23.12 -2.10 16.69
N ALA A 136 22.79 -2.47 15.46
CA ALA A 136 21.41 -2.56 14.99
C ALA A 136 20.61 -3.61 15.76
N LEU A 137 21.11 -4.83 15.88
CA LEU A 137 20.43 -5.93 16.58
C LEU A 137 20.35 -5.69 18.10
N LYS A 138 21.31 -4.94 18.67
CA LYS A 138 21.25 -4.49 20.07
C LYS A 138 20.10 -3.49 20.30
N LEU A 139 19.90 -2.56 19.37
CA LEU A 139 18.83 -1.55 19.49
C LEU A 139 17.45 -2.09 19.09
N TYR A 140 17.41 -3.00 18.12
CA TYR A 140 16.21 -3.54 17.49
C TYR A 140 16.21 -5.06 17.60
N SER A 141 16.06 -5.59 18.82
CA SER A 141 16.22 -7.02 19.12
C SER A 141 15.24 -7.94 18.40
N ASN A 142 14.07 -7.44 17.99
CA ASN A 142 13.07 -8.19 17.23
C ASN A 142 13.22 -8.06 15.71
N ALA A 143 14.19 -7.26 15.23
CA ALA A 143 14.37 -7.01 13.82
C ALA A 143 15.35 -8.01 13.20
N ARG A 144 15.10 -8.36 11.93
CA ARG A 144 16.10 -8.99 11.07
C ARG A 144 17.14 -7.95 10.65
N PHE A 145 18.36 -8.38 10.37
CA PHE A 145 19.35 -7.53 9.72
C PHE A 145 19.67 -8.08 8.34
N SER A 146 19.64 -7.22 7.32
CA SER A 146 20.07 -7.56 5.96
C SER A 146 21.12 -6.57 5.47
N ASN A 147 22.15 -7.11 4.81
CA ASN A 147 23.16 -6.29 4.19
C ASN A 147 22.59 -5.55 2.97
N VAL A 148 22.82 -4.24 2.88
CA VAL A 148 22.33 -3.40 1.75
C VAL A 148 22.91 -3.80 0.39
N LYS A 149 24.09 -4.42 0.38
CA LYS A 149 24.74 -4.97 -0.83
C LYS A 149 24.54 -6.49 -0.97
N GLY A 150 23.76 -7.11 -0.08
CA GLY A 150 23.51 -8.54 -0.12
C GLY A 150 22.65 -8.93 -1.32
N GLU A 151 23.04 -9.99 -2.01
CA GLU A 151 22.30 -10.50 -3.18
C GLU A 151 20.88 -10.96 -2.83
N ASN A 152 20.66 -11.36 -1.57
CA ASN A 152 19.37 -11.87 -1.08
C ASN A 152 18.45 -10.81 -0.45
N LEU A 153 18.85 -9.54 -0.36
CA LEU A 153 18.08 -8.48 0.30
C LEU A 153 16.61 -8.45 -0.15
N MET A 154 16.38 -8.55 -1.46
CA MET A 154 15.02 -8.50 -1.99
C MET A 154 14.21 -9.74 -1.61
N ASN A 155 14.82 -10.92 -1.56
CA ASN A 155 14.12 -12.15 -1.14
C ASN A 155 13.75 -12.09 0.35
N GLU A 156 14.64 -11.58 1.20
CA GLU A 156 14.37 -11.42 2.63
C GLU A 156 13.24 -10.40 2.88
N ILE A 157 13.20 -9.31 2.12
CA ILE A 157 12.11 -8.33 2.20
C ILE A 157 10.79 -8.94 1.75
N LEU A 158 10.79 -9.72 0.67
CA LEU A 158 9.58 -10.39 0.20
C LEU A 158 9.07 -11.40 1.22
N GLN A 159 9.96 -12.15 1.85
CA GLN A 159 9.60 -13.06 2.91
C GLN A 159 8.98 -12.32 4.10
N LEU A 160 9.56 -11.19 4.53
CA LEU A 160 8.99 -10.34 5.56
C LEU A 160 7.60 -9.82 5.17
N ILE A 161 7.42 -9.37 3.94
CA ILE A 161 6.12 -8.94 3.38
C ILE A 161 5.08 -10.06 3.47
N VAL A 162 5.47 -11.28 3.10
CA VAL A 162 4.59 -12.46 3.15
C VAL A 162 4.23 -12.80 4.60
N GLU A 163 5.19 -12.81 5.51
CA GLU A 163 4.96 -13.09 6.94
C GLU A 163 4.02 -12.06 7.58
N GLU A 164 4.23 -10.78 7.30
CA GLU A 164 3.35 -9.70 7.77
C GLU A 164 1.95 -9.80 7.15
N TYR A 165 1.83 -10.22 5.90
CA TYR A 165 0.52 -10.49 5.31
C TYR A 165 -0.18 -11.68 5.98
N VAL A 166 0.55 -12.78 6.17
CA VAL A 166 0.03 -14.01 6.80
C VAL A 166 -0.43 -13.76 8.23
N SER A 167 0.33 -13.01 9.02
CA SER A 167 0.02 -12.72 10.42
C SER A 167 -1.32 -12.01 10.59
N THR A 168 -1.77 -11.32 9.54
CA THR A 168 -3.01 -10.58 9.55
C THR A 168 -4.23 -11.42 9.14
N LEU A 169 -4.05 -12.59 8.50
CA LEU A 169 -5.17 -13.38 7.95
C LEU A 169 -6.33 -13.60 8.96
N PRO A 170 -7.60 -13.53 8.51
CA PRO A 170 -8.75 -13.44 9.41
C PRO A 170 -9.08 -14.74 10.16
N LYS A 171 -8.43 -15.86 9.84
CA LYS A 171 -8.61 -17.19 10.47
C LYS A 171 -10.05 -17.74 10.46
N LEU A 172 -10.87 -17.30 9.51
CA LEU A 172 -12.27 -17.72 9.39
C LEU A 172 -12.47 -19.05 8.63
N ASN A 173 -11.45 -19.56 7.96
CA ASN A 173 -11.50 -20.82 7.18
C ASN A 173 -12.69 -20.93 6.21
N CYS A 174 -13.05 -19.81 5.57
CA CYS A 174 -14.28 -19.75 4.76
C CYS A 174 -14.22 -20.44 3.39
N GLY A 175 -13.06 -20.92 2.94
CA GLY A 175 -12.90 -21.60 1.64
C GLY A 175 -12.89 -20.68 0.40
N ARG A 176 -13.32 -19.43 0.53
CA ARG A 176 -13.67 -18.58 -0.62
C ARG A 176 -12.48 -18.03 -1.42
N CYS A 177 -11.27 -18.10 -0.88
CA CYS A 177 -10.04 -17.77 -1.61
C CYS A 177 -9.47 -18.96 -2.40
N GLY A 178 -10.16 -20.09 -2.42
CA GLY A 178 -9.70 -21.34 -3.05
C GLY A 178 -8.88 -22.24 -2.14
N TYR A 179 -8.71 -21.89 -0.87
CA TYR A 179 -8.00 -22.69 0.13
C TYR A 179 -8.95 -23.07 1.26
N ALA A 180 -8.89 -24.33 1.71
CA ALA A 180 -9.77 -24.87 2.75
C ALA A 180 -9.64 -24.13 4.09
N THR A 181 -8.42 -23.75 4.48
CA THR A 181 -8.13 -23.03 5.72
C THR A 181 -7.26 -21.81 5.46
N CYS A 182 -7.35 -20.82 6.35
CA CYS A 182 -6.47 -19.66 6.33
C CYS A 182 -5.01 -20.08 6.54
N ASP A 183 -4.76 -21.06 7.41
CA ASP A 183 -3.40 -21.60 7.64
C ASP A 183 -2.88 -22.34 6.40
N GLY A 184 -3.72 -23.10 5.70
CA GLY A 184 -3.33 -23.74 4.43
C GLY A 184 -3.01 -22.73 3.33
N TYR A 185 -3.71 -21.60 3.29
CA TYR A 185 -3.33 -20.48 2.40
C TYR A 185 -2.01 -19.84 2.84
N ALA A 186 -1.83 -19.62 4.14
CA ALA A 186 -0.61 -19.06 4.71
C ALA A 186 0.63 -19.90 4.38
N GLU A 187 0.56 -21.22 4.57
CA GLU A 187 1.62 -22.15 4.22
C GLU A 187 2.00 -22.04 2.75
N LYS A 188 1.01 -22.00 1.85
CA LYS A 188 1.27 -21.87 0.41
C LYS A 188 1.87 -20.51 0.03
N LEU A 189 1.54 -19.44 0.74
CA LEU A 189 2.20 -18.14 0.56
C LEU A 189 3.67 -18.20 0.98
N ILE A 190 3.96 -18.80 2.13
CA ILE A 190 5.33 -18.96 2.65
C ILE A 190 6.17 -19.86 1.73
N GLU A 191 5.57 -20.93 1.18
CA GLU A 191 6.20 -21.80 0.18
C GLU A 191 6.32 -21.16 -1.22
N ASN A 192 5.86 -19.92 -1.41
CA ASN A 192 5.78 -19.23 -2.70
C ASN A 192 5.01 -20.03 -3.77
N LYS A 193 4.00 -20.80 -3.35
CA LYS A 193 3.07 -21.58 -4.20
C LYS A 193 1.69 -20.92 -4.31
N ALA A 194 1.51 -19.73 -3.74
CA ALA A 194 0.30 -18.94 -3.80
C ALA A 194 0.60 -17.46 -4.03
N GLU A 195 -0.37 -16.75 -4.63
CA GLU A 195 -0.29 -15.30 -4.82
C GLU A 195 -0.91 -14.56 -3.63
N LEU A 196 -0.29 -13.43 -3.25
CA LEU A 196 -0.81 -12.53 -2.24
C LEU A 196 -2.15 -11.89 -2.68
N GLY A 197 -3.00 -11.58 -1.71
CA GLY A 197 -4.24 -10.82 -1.95
C GLY A 197 -5.47 -11.64 -2.35
N ARG A 198 -5.43 -12.98 -2.33
CA ARG A 198 -6.59 -13.83 -2.68
C ARG A 198 -7.70 -13.89 -1.61
N CYS A 199 -7.48 -13.36 -0.40
CA CYS A 199 -8.51 -13.37 0.65
C CYS A 199 -9.68 -12.43 0.32
N VAL A 200 -10.85 -12.99 -0.03
CA VAL A 200 -12.04 -12.22 -0.42
C VAL A 200 -12.78 -11.56 0.75
N ILE A 201 -12.55 -12.03 1.98
CA ILE A 201 -13.14 -11.41 3.18
C ILE A 201 -12.51 -10.02 3.41
N GLU A 202 -11.21 -9.91 3.15
CA GLU A 202 -10.46 -8.66 3.33
C GLU A 202 -10.60 -7.69 2.16
N ASN A 203 -10.90 -8.21 0.97
CA ASN A 203 -11.12 -7.45 -0.24
C ASN A 203 -12.49 -7.84 -0.83
N PRO A 204 -13.59 -7.33 -0.26
CA PRO A 204 -14.92 -7.63 -0.75
C PRO A 204 -15.07 -7.19 -2.21
N PRO A 205 -15.90 -7.89 -3.01
CA PRO A 205 -16.00 -7.65 -4.45
C PRO A 205 -16.57 -6.27 -4.82
N ALA A 206 -17.18 -5.56 -3.87
CA ALA A 206 -17.57 -4.16 -4.02
C ALA A 206 -17.38 -3.41 -2.69
N LYS A 207 -17.22 -2.09 -2.79
CA LYS A 207 -17.15 -1.15 -1.67
C LYS A 207 -18.22 -0.09 -1.85
N LEU A 208 -18.84 0.34 -0.76
CA LEU A 208 -19.86 1.40 -0.76
C LEU A 208 -19.39 2.56 0.11
N TYR A 209 -19.55 3.77 -0.42
CA TYR A 209 -19.32 5.01 0.31
C TYR A 209 -20.60 5.84 0.26
N VAL A 210 -21.04 6.34 1.41
CA VAL A 210 -22.18 7.25 1.55
C VAL A 210 -21.65 8.52 2.20
N ASN A 211 -21.81 9.67 1.54
CA ASN A 211 -21.27 10.95 2.01
C ASN A 211 -19.78 10.87 2.38
N TRP A 212 -18.98 10.26 1.50
CA TRP A 212 -17.54 10.01 1.70
C TRP A 212 -17.18 9.10 2.88
N SER A 213 -18.18 8.57 3.59
CA SER A 213 -17.99 7.63 4.69
C SER A 213 -18.15 6.20 4.18
N LYS A 214 -17.18 5.35 4.49
CA LYS A 214 -17.22 3.94 4.10
C LYS A 214 -18.33 3.20 4.84
N VAL A 215 -19.10 2.40 4.13
CA VAL A 215 -20.07 1.46 4.71
C VAL A 215 -19.44 0.07 4.66
N ASP A 216 -19.24 -0.55 5.82
CA ASP A 216 -18.71 -1.91 5.89
C ASP A 216 -19.78 -2.92 5.46
N LEU A 217 -19.53 -3.55 4.32
CA LEU A 217 -20.40 -4.58 3.76
C LEU A 217 -19.87 -5.97 4.14
N SER A 218 -20.76 -6.84 4.59
CA SER A 218 -20.46 -8.27 4.62
C SER A 218 -20.38 -8.82 3.20
N LEU A 219 -19.89 -10.06 3.03
CA LEU A 219 -19.64 -10.58 1.67
C LEU A 219 -20.91 -10.64 0.81
N TYR A 220 -22.06 -10.99 1.39
CA TYR A 220 -23.29 -11.13 0.61
C TYR A 220 -23.74 -9.79 0.00
N PRO A 221 -23.98 -8.70 0.77
CA PRO A 221 -24.28 -7.39 0.19
C PRO A 221 -23.22 -6.87 -0.78
N ALA A 222 -21.94 -7.09 -0.50
CA ALA A 222 -20.86 -6.70 -1.43
C ALA A 222 -20.94 -7.47 -2.75
N THR A 223 -21.26 -8.76 -2.72
CA THR A 223 -21.43 -9.60 -3.91
C THR A 223 -22.62 -9.13 -4.74
N VAL A 224 -23.75 -8.86 -4.08
CA VAL A 224 -24.95 -8.33 -4.74
C VAL A 224 -24.64 -7.00 -5.43
N LEU A 225 -23.99 -6.06 -4.73
CA LEU A 225 -23.61 -4.77 -5.31
C LEU A 225 -22.70 -4.92 -6.53
N ASN A 226 -21.66 -5.77 -6.46
CA ASN A 226 -20.80 -6.06 -7.61
C ASN A 226 -21.57 -6.64 -8.80
N SER A 227 -22.47 -7.61 -8.55
CA SER A 227 -23.30 -8.20 -9.60
C SER A 227 -24.23 -7.18 -10.25
N LEU A 228 -24.84 -6.29 -9.47
CA LEU A 228 -25.69 -5.21 -9.99
C LEU A 228 -24.92 -4.24 -10.90
N LEU A 229 -23.74 -3.80 -10.45
CA LEU A 229 -22.89 -2.89 -11.23
C LEU A 229 -22.41 -3.54 -12.54
N ARG A 230 -22.01 -4.82 -12.48
CA ARG A 230 -21.59 -5.57 -13.68
C ARG A 230 -22.74 -5.78 -14.65
N ALA A 231 -23.90 -6.23 -14.17
CA ALA A 231 -25.09 -6.40 -14.99
C ALA A 231 -25.48 -5.09 -15.67
N PHE A 232 -25.42 -3.96 -14.96
CA PHE A 232 -25.69 -2.64 -15.54
C PHE A 232 -24.70 -2.31 -16.66
N VAL A 233 -23.39 -2.46 -16.44
CA VAL A 233 -22.35 -2.22 -17.47
C VAL A 233 -22.54 -3.13 -18.69
N ASP A 234 -22.97 -4.37 -18.49
CA ASP A 234 -23.21 -5.32 -19.58
C ASP A 234 -24.35 -4.88 -20.50
N THR A 235 -25.30 -4.07 -20.03
CA THR A 235 -26.35 -3.49 -20.88
C THR A 235 -25.88 -2.32 -21.77
N LEU A 236 -24.73 -1.71 -21.47
CA LEU A 236 -24.28 -0.49 -22.16
C LEU A 236 -23.62 -0.80 -23.52
N LYS A 237 -23.90 0.04 -24.52
CA LYS A 237 -23.22 0.02 -25.83
C LYS A 237 -21.91 0.81 -25.77
N GLY A 238 -20.86 0.31 -26.43
CA GLY A 238 -19.56 0.99 -26.53
C GLY A 238 -18.68 0.93 -25.27
N VAL A 239 -19.04 0.11 -24.28
CA VAL A 239 -18.27 -0.12 -23.06
C VAL A 239 -17.62 -1.49 -23.10
N GLU A 240 -16.37 -1.59 -22.63
CA GLU A 240 -15.63 -2.84 -22.49
C GLU A 240 -16.41 -3.84 -21.62
N LYS A 241 -16.54 -5.08 -22.10
CA LYS A 241 -17.17 -6.18 -21.36
C LYS A 241 -16.15 -6.82 -20.42
N ASN A 242 -16.60 -7.22 -19.23
CA ASN A 242 -15.74 -7.69 -18.14
C ASN A 242 -14.74 -6.65 -17.62
N PRO A 243 -15.20 -5.44 -17.20
CA PRO A 243 -14.31 -4.42 -16.70
C PRO A 243 -13.53 -4.90 -15.46
N VAL A 244 -12.26 -4.51 -15.39
CA VAL A 244 -11.38 -4.73 -14.24
C VAL A 244 -11.74 -3.79 -13.08
N PHE A 245 -12.31 -2.63 -13.38
CA PHE A 245 -12.63 -1.59 -12.41
C PHE A 245 -13.90 -0.83 -12.83
N ILE A 246 -14.81 -0.60 -11.88
CA ILE A 246 -16.04 0.16 -12.07
C ILE A 246 -16.10 1.23 -10.98
N VAL A 247 -16.29 2.49 -11.37
CA VAL A 247 -16.65 3.58 -10.47
C VAL A 247 -18.03 4.08 -10.88
N ALA A 248 -18.97 4.04 -9.95
CA ALA A 248 -20.28 4.64 -10.09
C ALA A 248 -20.45 5.68 -8.99
N SER A 249 -20.89 6.88 -9.37
CA SER A 249 -21.22 7.96 -8.45
C SER A 249 -22.54 8.59 -8.85
N THR A 250 -23.30 9.01 -7.85
CA THR A 250 -24.59 9.70 -8.02
C THR A 250 -24.54 11.02 -7.28
N PHE A 251 -25.16 12.06 -7.85
CA PHE A 251 -25.29 13.37 -7.23
C PHE A 251 -26.78 13.67 -7.08
N GLN A 252 -27.18 14.27 -5.97
CA GLN A 252 -28.49 14.91 -5.90
C GLN A 252 -28.48 16.06 -6.90
N GLN A 253 -29.43 16.05 -7.84
CA GLN A 253 -29.74 17.25 -8.58
C GLN A 253 -30.47 18.20 -7.61
N SER A 254 -29.86 19.35 -7.36
CA SER A 254 -30.49 20.48 -6.66
C SER A 254 -31.65 21.03 -7.48
#